data_AF-R0GAI7-F1
#
_entry.id   AF-R0GAI7-F1
#
_cell.length_a   1.000
_cell.length_b   1.000
_cell.length_c   1.000
_cell.angle_alpha   90.00
_cell.angle_beta   90.00
_cell.angle_gamma   90.00
#
_symmetry.space_group_name_H-M   'P 1'
#
loop_
_entity.id
_entity.type
_entity.pdbx_description
1 polymer ?
#
loop_
_entity_poly.entity_id
_entity_poly.type
_entity_poly.pdbx_seq_one_letter_code
_entity_poly.pdbx_strand_id
1 'polypeptide(L)' 'TERACHAGGADCSKIKPNQPCFEPNTIKDHASVVFNSYYQHYKHMGGSCYINGTAMITNYDPSKRLS' A
#
# COMPACT_ATOMS: atom_id res chain seq x y z
N THR A 1 -3.32 5.18 -6.73
CA THR A 1 -3.98 4.20 -5.84
C THR A 1 -5.05 3.41 -6.58
N GLU A 2 -5.93 4.06 -7.35
CA GLU A 2 -7.05 3.43 -8.10
C GLU A 2 -6.63 2.23 -8.98
N ARG A 3 -5.52 2.35 -9.72
CA ARG A 3 -5.02 1.27 -10.59
C ARG A 3 -4.57 0.00 -9.82
N ALA A 4 -4.03 0.17 -8.61
CA ALA A 4 -3.59 -0.97 -7.79
C ALA A 4 -4.77 -1.68 -7.12
N CYS A 5 -5.83 -0.94 -6.76
CA CYS A 5 -7.06 -1.47 -6.21
C CYS A 5 -7.88 -2.27 -7.23
N HIS A 6 -7.92 -1.82 -8.50
CA HIS A 6 -8.79 -2.39 -9.52
C HIS A 6 -8.12 -3.47 -10.38
N ALA A 7 -6.83 -3.31 -10.69
CA ALA A 7 -6.11 -4.20 -11.61
C ALA A 7 -4.91 -4.92 -10.97
N GLY A 8 -4.48 -4.49 -9.78
CA GLY A 8 -3.26 -4.97 -9.14
C GLY A 8 -3.47 -6.03 -8.05
N GLY A 9 -4.70 -6.42 -7.71
CA GLY A 9 -4.92 -7.41 -6.64
C GLY A 9 -4.57 -6.90 -5.23
N ALA A 10 -4.44 -5.58 -5.04
CA ALA A 10 -4.27 -4.98 -3.71
C ALA A 10 -5.63 -4.84 -3.00
N ASP A 11 -5.67 -5.13 -1.69
CA ASP A 11 -6.86 -4.94 -0.86
C ASP A 11 -6.99 -3.47 -0.43
N CYS A 12 -7.95 -2.77 -1.04
CA CYS A 12 -8.26 -1.39 -0.74
C CYS A 12 -9.46 -1.22 0.20
N SER A 13 -9.98 -2.31 0.80
CA SER A 13 -11.08 -2.23 1.76
C SER A 13 -10.69 -1.37 2.97
N LYS A 14 -9.43 -1.45 3.41
CA LYS A 14 -8.93 -0.82 4.64
C LYS A 14 -8.76 0.70 4.57
N ILE A 15 -8.71 1.27 3.36
CA ILE A 15 -8.52 2.72 3.13
C ILE A 15 -9.82 3.44 2.78
N LYS A 16 -10.97 2.77 2.85
CA LYS A 16 -12.28 3.41 2.62
C LYS A 16 -12.70 4.23 3.84
N PRO A 17 -13.58 5.25 3.69
CA PRO A 17 -14.16 5.95 4.82
C PRO A 17 -14.68 4.98 5.90
N ASN A 18 -14.45 5.31 7.17
CA ASN A 18 -14.79 4.49 8.34
C ASN A 18 -14.02 3.16 8.48
N GLN A 19 -12.87 3.01 7.82
CA GLN A 19 -12.02 1.83 7.95
C GLN A 19 -10.71 2.14 8.70
N PRO A 20 -10.05 1.11 9.27
CA PRO A 20 -8.92 1.30 10.19
C PRO A 20 -7.71 2.05 9.61
N CYS A 21 -7.56 2.09 8.29
CA CYS A 21 -6.44 2.76 7.61
C CYS A 21 -6.91 3.94 6.74
N PHE A 22 -8.07 4.52 7.05
CA PHE A 22 -8.55 5.72 6.39
C PHE A 22 -7.79 6.97 6.82
N GLU A 23 -7.46 7.09 8.11
CA GLU A 23 -6.69 8.22 8.64
C GLU A 23 -5.21 7.86 8.82
N PRO A 24 -4.27 8.76 8.46
CA PRO A 24 -4.50 10.08 7.87
C PRO A 24 -5.05 9.98 6.43
N ASN A 25 -6.05 10.80 6.10
CA ASN A 25 -6.64 10.84 4.75
C ASN A 25 -5.74 11.56 3.75
N THR A 26 -4.55 11.02 3.51
CA THR A 26 -3.64 11.47 2.45
C THR A 26 -3.40 10.40 1.41
N ILE A 27 -3.15 10.83 0.17
CA ILE A 27 -2.83 9.94 -0.94
C ILE A 27 -1.60 9.08 -0.62
N LYS A 28 -0.62 9.64 0.10
CA LYS A 28 0.63 8.95 0.45
C LYS A 28 0.41 7.83 1.47
N ASP A 29 -0.41 8.07 2.49
CA ASP A 29 -0.71 7.07 3.52
C ASP A 29 -1.54 5.93 2.94
N HIS A 30 -2.57 6.26 2.16
CA HIS A 30 -3.37 5.25 1.45
C HIS A 30 -2.52 4.44 0.46
N ALA A 31 -1.62 5.09 -0.30
CA ALA A 31 -0.72 4.39 -1.21
C ALA A 31 0.20 3.40 -0.48
N SER A 32 0.68 3.74 0.72
CA SER A 32 1.53 2.87 1.52
C SER A 32 0.80 1.58 1.94
N VAL A 33 -0.47 1.70 2.35
CA VAL A 33 -1.32 0.54 2.71
C VAL A 33 -1.58 -0.35 1.49
N VAL A 34 -1.93 0.26 0.36
CA VAL A 34 -2.24 -0.45 -0.90
C VAL A 34 -1.01 -1.18 -1.44
N PHE A 35 0.16 -0.53 -1.47
CA PHE A 35 1.40 -1.15 -1.94
C PHE A 35 1.92 -2.23 -0.99
N ASN A 36 1.75 -2.06 0.33
CA ASN A 36 2.06 -3.13 1.27
C ASN A 36 1.15 -4.36 1.04
N SER A 37 -0.15 -4.15 0.85
CA SER A 37 -1.08 -5.25 0.52
C SER A 37 -0.67 -5.98 -0.75
N TYR A 38 -0.35 -5.24 -1.81
CA TYR A 38 0.17 -5.80 -3.06
C TYR A 38 1.42 -6.65 -2.82
N TYR A 39 2.42 -6.10 -2.12
CA TYR A 39 3.65 -6.82 -1.83
C TYR A 39 3.41 -8.10 -1.01
N GLN A 40 2.60 -8.04 0.06
CA GLN A 40 2.29 -9.22 0.86
C GLN A 40 1.58 -10.30 0.05
N HIS A 41 0.74 -9.89 -0.91
CA HIS A 41 0.06 -10.81 -1.81
C HIS A 41 1.05 -11.48 -2.79
N TYR A 42 2.00 -10.76 -3.37
CA TYR A 42 2.88 -11.32 -4.43
C TYR A 42 4.27 -11.76 -3.97
N LYS A 43 4.72 -11.43 -2.75
CA LYS A 43 6.09 -11.75 -2.25
C LYS A 43 6.42 -13.24 -2.31
N HIS A 44 5.42 -14.11 -2.17
CA HIS A 44 5.61 -15.56 -2.20
C HIS A 44 5.84 -16.11 -3.62
N MET A 45 5.51 -15.33 -4.66
CA MET A 45 5.74 -15.67 -6.07
C MET A 45 6.98 -14.98 -6.65
N GLY A 46 7.88 -14.47 -5.80
CA GLY A 46 9.02 -13.67 -6.25
C GLY A 46 8.63 -12.29 -6.78
N GLY A 47 7.43 -11.79 -6.43
CA GLY A 47 6.96 -10.48 -6.86
C GLY A 47 7.89 -9.35 -6.42
N SER A 48 8.34 -8.54 -7.36
CA SER A 48 9.10 -7.32 -7.07
C SER A 48 8.13 -6.20 -6.71
N CYS A 49 8.46 -5.37 -5.71
CA CYS A 49 7.71 -4.15 -5.41
C CYS A 49 8.07 -3.02 -6.41
N TYR A 50 8.18 -3.35 -7.70
CA TYR A 50 8.45 -2.37 -8.75
C TYR A 50 7.15 -2.05 -9.47
N ILE A 51 6.28 -1.32 -8.77
CA ILE A 51 5.02 -0.86 -9.37
C ILE A 51 5.35 0.39 -10.20
N ASN A 52 5.81 0.17 -11.44
CA ASN A 52 6.06 1.20 -12.43
C ASN A 52 6.98 2.37 -11.95
N GLY A 53 7.96 2.08 -11.08
CA GLY A 53 8.85 3.09 -10.48
C GLY A 53 8.22 3.98 -9.39
N THR A 54 6.96 3.74 -9.00
CA THR A 54 6.24 4.53 -7.99
C THR A 54 6.31 3.93 -6.58
N ALA A 55 6.91 2.76 -6.42
CA ALA A 55 7.08 2.07 -5.14
C ALA A 55 8.46 1.38 -5.07
N MET A 56 8.98 1.24 -3.85
CA MET A 56 10.22 0.53 -3.54
C MET A 56 10.02 -0.26 -2.23
N ILE A 57 10.67 -1.43 -2.11
CA ILE A 57 10.69 -2.19 -0.85
C ILE A 57 11.47 -1.36 0.19
N THR A 58 10.86 -1.16 1.35
CA THR A 58 11.52 -0.56 2.51
C THR A 58 11.31 -1.44 3.72
N ASN A 59 12.35 -1.60 4.53
CA ASN A 59 12.26 -2.23 5.86
C ASN A 59 11.93 -1.19 6.94
N TYR A 60 11.75 0.08 6.56
CA TYR A 60 11.40 1.15 7.45
C TYR A 60 9.89 1.16 7.70
N ASP A 61 9.50 1.01 8.97
CA ASP A 61 8.11 1.11 9.40
C ASP A 61 7.61 2.57 9.27
N PRO A 62 6.69 2.86 8.35
CA PRO A 62 6.20 4.22 8.14
C PRO A 62 5.39 4.76 9.32
N SER A 63 4.90 3.90 10.23
CA SER A 63 4.16 4.33 11.42
C SER A 63 5.03 5.10 12.42
N LYS A 64 6.36 4.95 12.34
CA LYS A 64 7.32 5.62 13.24
C LYS A 64 7.76 7.01 12.78
N ARG A 65 7.27 7.51 11.64
CA ARG A 65 7.61 8.85 11.09
C ARG A 65 6.66 9.97 11.51
N LEU A 66 5.83 9.72 12.53
CA LEU A 66 5.06 10.75 13.22
C LEU A 66 5.74 11.03 14.57
N SER A 67 6.90 11.70 14.54
CA SER A 67 7.47 12.38 15.71
C SER A 67 7.98 13.75 15.29
#